data_AF-A0A3M1NLC2-F1
#
_entry.id   AF-A0A3M1NLC2-F1
#
_cell.length_a   1.000
_cell.length_b   1.000
_cell.length_c   1.000
_cell.angle_alpha   90.00
_cell.angle_beta   90.00
_cell.angle_gamma   90.00
#
_symmetry.space_group_name_H-M   'P 1'
#
loop_
_entity.id
_entity.type
_entity.pdbx_description
1 polymer ?
#
loop_
_entity_poly.entity_id
_entity_poly.type
_entity_poly.pdbx_seq_one_letter_code
_entity_poly.pdbx_strand_id
1 'polypeptide(L)'
;FIGGKLKMVIRKQIAIFTLLIFLMSIIPTSFAREDMSIETRIKAPNAQNIKPQPQLTAKNPQLAQVKKVENRLRVCFDFLKKNSLSDTPLLTCNKLIRKEISCVDFLKEKGIDEPLEKCDKFFKKSAQIIKDRPYLAKDVASAVAEPRLKKLDKLVASHPKVVDFVKNLPEEKAKVFLHLPRAEQKKLLGEDTYNAEKELSKFKLKKVKKSMLFKKRIISPSKVKKAEEEFKLAEEAYKKANKAYKEKKSLFLSVKEQLKNCKGVDTTKCNDLREKVKEHAKDFLINAADMAIEHLKKIKHKVESSEEIDEAKADEIITEIDNTISKLEDVKSQVEAADTKEEIQKAAQAINRIWKGIKHKEKLHAARLVHAKVWNIIKRSEHLEERLDFALANMEEQGISIDNIEPKVNEFSEKIAFAKDNYEKAKELFKQAEGLKTENPTEDERTQVLELVTEARQLLRDAHESLKEAHTILMEIIREIKAQGGELQSEEEPEEEGLGKDEVYEVVEESYEDEGSDDDSFVGNETLNETSDEHEDFMSEDEDLSDEDHTNTIKDDSKEHSKKSESSENSEEDESS
;
A
#
# COMPACT_ATOMS: atom_id res chain seq x y z
N PHE A 1 47.07 5.04 -13.67
CA PHE A 1 46.45 5.90 -14.70
C PHE A 1 45.24 5.29 -15.42
N ILE A 2 45.08 3.96 -15.49
CA ILE A 2 43.95 3.32 -16.20
C ILE A 2 42.62 3.35 -15.41
N GLY A 3 42.66 3.31 -14.07
CA GLY A 3 41.44 3.32 -13.23
C GLY A 3 40.66 4.64 -13.21
N GLY A 4 41.30 5.77 -13.51
CA GLY A 4 40.64 7.09 -13.51
C GLY A 4 39.75 7.31 -14.73
N LYS A 5 40.15 6.82 -15.90
CA LYS A 5 39.36 6.95 -17.13
C LYS A 5 38.11 6.07 -17.11
N LEU A 6 38.18 4.87 -16.51
CA LEU A 6 37.03 3.96 -16.42
C LEU A 6 35.93 4.50 -15.49
N LYS A 7 36.30 5.07 -14.33
CA LYS A 7 35.35 5.74 -13.43
C LYS A 7 34.67 6.95 -14.08
N MET A 8 35.38 7.69 -14.94
CA MET A 8 34.81 8.86 -15.63
C MET A 8 33.83 8.47 -16.74
N VAL A 9 34.07 7.35 -17.42
CA VAL A 9 33.15 6.81 -18.45
C VAL A 9 31.88 6.25 -17.81
N ILE A 10 31.99 5.54 -16.69
CA ILE A 10 30.82 4.99 -15.96
C ILE A 10 29.95 6.12 -15.40
N ARG A 11 30.56 7.18 -14.83
CA ARG A 11 29.79 8.35 -14.34
C ARG A 11 29.07 9.11 -15.47
N LYS A 12 29.67 9.20 -16.66
CA LYS A 12 29.00 9.82 -17.82
C LYS A 12 27.87 8.95 -18.37
N GLN A 13 28.04 7.63 -18.40
CA GLN A 13 26.99 6.69 -18.81
C GLN A 13 25.78 6.74 -17.87
N ILE A 14 26.03 6.76 -16.55
CA ILE A 14 24.95 6.87 -15.54
C ILE A 14 24.23 8.22 -15.67
N ALA A 15 24.96 9.33 -15.82
CA ALA A 15 24.36 10.66 -15.99
C ALA A 15 23.48 10.77 -17.26
N ILE A 16 23.89 10.13 -18.36
CA ILE A 16 23.11 10.10 -19.61
C ILE A 16 21.86 9.22 -19.44
N PHE A 17 21.96 8.10 -18.71
CA PHE A 17 20.82 7.22 -18.45
C PHE A 17 19.78 7.90 -17.54
N THR A 18 20.21 8.62 -16.50
CA THR A 18 19.30 9.41 -15.65
C THR A 18 18.66 10.58 -16.39
N LEU A 19 19.38 11.22 -17.33
CA LEU A 19 18.81 12.29 -18.16
C LEU A 19 17.78 11.76 -19.17
N LEU A 20 17.99 10.55 -19.70
CA LEU A 20 17.03 9.89 -20.61
C LEU A 20 15.74 9.45 -19.89
N ILE A 21 15.85 8.96 -18.66
CA ILE A 21 14.67 8.63 -17.82
C ILE A 21 13.88 9.92 -17.50
N PHE A 22 14.58 11.02 -17.20
CA PHE A 22 13.95 12.31 -16.94
C PHE A 22 13.35 12.98 -18.20
N LEU A 23 13.88 12.71 -19.39
CA LEU A 23 13.30 13.19 -20.66
C LEU A 23 12.12 12.34 -21.13
N MET A 24 12.09 11.05 -20.82
CA MET A 24 10.95 10.17 -21.09
C MET A 24 9.75 10.44 -20.17
N SER A 25 9.97 11.03 -18.98
CA SER A 25 8.89 11.44 -18.07
C SER A 25 8.29 12.82 -18.39
N ILE A 26 8.87 13.58 -19.33
CA ILE A 26 8.38 14.91 -19.76
C ILE A 26 7.54 14.83 -21.05
N ILE A 27 7.32 13.64 -21.62
CA ILE A 27 6.37 13.48 -22.72
C ILE A 27 4.95 13.43 -22.13
N PRO A 28 4.09 14.44 -22.34
CA PRO A 28 2.70 14.34 -21.95
C PRO A 28 2.05 13.20 -22.72
N THR A 29 1.49 12.22 -22.00
CA THR A 29 0.53 11.25 -22.52
C THR A 29 -0.80 11.94 -22.80
N SER A 30 -0.78 12.91 -23.72
CA SER A 30 -1.98 13.49 -24.31
C SER A 30 -2.32 12.70 -25.58
N PHE A 31 -2.82 11.46 -25.44
CA PHE A 31 -3.55 10.76 -26.50
C PHE A 31 -4.42 9.65 -25.87
N ALA A 32 -5.68 9.56 -26.35
CA ALA A 32 -6.77 8.66 -25.96
C ALA A 32 -7.60 9.07 -24.72
N ARG A 33 -8.17 10.27 -24.77
CA ARG A 33 -9.48 10.56 -24.19
C ARG A 33 -10.45 10.78 -25.35
N GLU A 34 -11.08 9.70 -25.83
CA GLU A 34 -12.32 9.82 -26.61
C GLU A 34 -13.48 9.74 -25.63
N ASP A 35 -14.32 10.77 -25.70
CA ASP A 35 -15.46 11.02 -24.86
C ASP A 35 -16.52 9.91 -24.97
N MET A 36 -16.92 9.36 -23.83
CA MET A 36 -18.24 8.76 -23.67
C MET A 36 -18.88 9.27 -22.37
N SER A 37 -19.22 10.55 -22.35
CA SER A 37 -20.34 11.06 -21.57
C SER A 37 -21.54 11.23 -22.51
N ILE A 38 -22.43 10.24 -22.51
CA ILE A 38 -23.78 10.40 -23.07
C ILE A 38 -24.73 10.54 -21.89
N GLU A 39 -24.77 11.73 -21.29
CA GLU A 39 -26.00 12.20 -20.66
C GLU A 39 -26.96 12.60 -21.79
N THR A 40 -27.78 11.67 -22.26
CA THR A 40 -28.98 12.04 -23.00
C THR A 40 -30.12 12.25 -22.02
N ARG A 41 -30.47 13.53 -21.81
CA ARG A 41 -31.83 13.93 -21.45
C ARG A 41 -32.80 13.32 -22.46
N ILE A 42 -33.46 12.23 -22.08
CA ILE A 42 -34.63 11.73 -22.82
C ILE A 42 -35.78 12.69 -22.52
N LYS A 43 -36.01 13.63 -23.44
CA LYS A 43 -37.34 14.24 -23.61
C LYS A 43 -38.27 13.13 -24.09
N ALA A 44 -39.37 12.93 -23.38
CA ALA A 44 -40.44 12.01 -23.74
C ALA A 44 -40.88 12.23 -25.21
N PRO A 45 -40.78 11.22 -26.09
CA PRO A 45 -41.32 11.32 -27.42
C PRO A 45 -42.84 11.10 -27.39
N ASN A 46 -43.49 11.91 -28.19
CA ASN A 46 -44.92 11.97 -28.43
C ASN A 46 -45.49 10.60 -28.82
N ALA A 47 -46.47 10.12 -28.06
CA ALA A 47 -47.16 8.86 -28.29
C ALA A 47 -48.17 9.00 -29.43
N GLN A 48 -47.73 8.83 -30.69
CA GLN A 48 -48.64 8.72 -31.85
C GLN A 48 -47.92 8.19 -33.11
N ASN A 49 -47.54 6.90 -33.11
CA ASN A 49 -47.52 6.00 -34.28
C ASN A 49 -46.71 4.74 -33.96
N ILE A 50 -47.36 3.72 -33.38
CA ILE A 50 -46.83 2.35 -33.38
C ILE A 50 -47.74 1.55 -34.31
N LYS A 51 -47.21 1.15 -35.47
CA LYS A 51 -47.84 0.14 -36.32
C LYS A 51 -47.91 -1.17 -35.52
N PRO A 52 -49.05 -1.88 -35.51
CA PRO A 52 -49.18 -3.13 -34.79
C PRO A 52 -48.18 -4.16 -35.35
N GLN A 53 -47.38 -4.76 -34.46
CA GLN A 53 -46.58 -5.93 -34.79
C GLN A 53 -47.50 -7.08 -35.23
N PRO A 54 -47.07 -7.90 -36.21
CA PRO A 54 -47.82 -9.06 -36.64
C PRO A 54 -48.01 -10.03 -35.48
N GLN A 55 -49.26 -10.39 -35.20
CA GLN A 55 -49.61 -11.39 -34.20
C GLN A 55 -48.94 -12.73 -34.57
N LEU A 56 -48.00 -13.17 -33.74
CA LEU A 56 -47.39 -14.50 -33.78
C LEU A 56 -48.49 -15.54 -33.54
N THR A 57 -48.84 -16.29 -34.58
CA THR A 57 -49.84 -17.34 -34.53
C THR A 57 -49.31 -18.57 -33.77
N ALA A 58 -50.24 -19.25 -33.09
CA ALA A 58 -50.03 -20.21 -32.00
C ALA A 58 -49.39 -21.59 -32.36
N LYS A 59 -48.48 -21.65 -33.34
CA LYS A 59 -47.82 -22.91 -33.76
C LYS A 59 -46.29 -22.80 -33.81
N ASN A 60 -45.68 -22.00 -32.94
CA ASN A 60 -44.22 -21.99 -32.81
C ASN A 60 -43.77 -22.99 -31.70
N PRO A 61 -43.07 -24.09 -32.05
CA PRO A 61 -42.57 -25.08 -31.07
C PRO A 61 -41.70 -24.47 -29.96
N GLN A 62 -41.08 -23.32 -30.23
CA GLN A 62 -40.25 -22.60 -29.25
C GLN A 62 -41.05 -22.05 -28.05
N LEU A 63 -42.33 -21.70 -28.23
CA LEU A 63 -43.16 -21.16 -27.14
C LEU A 63 -43.50 -22.23 -26.08
N ALA A 64 -43.57 -23.50 -26.48
CA ALA A 64 -43.80 -24.61 -25.56
C ALA A 64 -42.55 -24.93 -24.71
N GLN A 65 -41.34 -24.78 -25.28
CA GLN A 65 -40.10 -24.94 -24.54
C GLN A 65 -39.89 -23.83 -23.51
N VAL A 66 -40.18 -22.57 -23.87
CA VAL A 66 -40.07 -21.42 -22.94
C VAL A 66 -40.96 -21.61 -21.70
N LYS A 67 -42.23 -22.00 -21.89
CA LYS A 67 -43.15 -22.28 -20.77
C LYS A 67 -42.67 -23.43 -19.85
N LYS A 68 -41.98 -24.42 -20.42
CA LYS A 68 -41.43 -25.54 -19.63
C LYS A 68 -40.24 -25.09 -18.79
N VAL A 69 -39.36 -24.25 -19.34
CA VAL A 69 -38.23 -23.64 -18.60
C VAL A 69 -38.73 -22.72 -17.49
N GLU A 70 -39.73 -21.87 -17.75
CA GLU A 70 -40.33 -20.99 -16.74
C GLU A 70 -40.93 -21.77 -15.56
N ASN A 71 -41.66 -22.86 -15.82
CA ASN A 71 -42.22 -23.69 -14.74
C ASN A 71 -41.11 -24.36 -13.91
N ARG A 72 -40.04 -24.85 -14.54
CA ARG A 72 -38.91 -25.44 -13.80
C ARG A 72 -38.15 -24.41 -12.98
N LEU A 73 -37.93 -23.23 -13.55
CA LEU A 73 -37.30 -22.11 -12.86
C LEU A 73 -38.12 -21.70 -11.64
N ARG A 74 -39.44 -21.62 -11.78
CA ARG A 74 -40.37 -21.33 -10.68
C ARG A 74 -40.33 -22.41 -9.60
N VAL A 75 -40.40 -23.70 -9.97
CA VAL A 75 -40.34 -24.80 -9.01
C VAL A 75 -39.00 -24.83 -8.27
N CYS A 76 -37.89 -24.63 -8.98
CA CYS A 76 -36.57 -24.53 -8.37
C CYS A 76 -36.49 -23.32 -7.42
N PHE A 77 -36.99 -22.15 -7.87
CA PHE A 77 -36.98 -20.92 -7.07
C PHE A 77 -37.80 -21.10 -5.79
N ASP A 78 -39.02 -21.62 -5.90
CA ASP A 78 -39.90 -21.89 -4.76
C ASP A 78 -39.27 -22.92 -3.81
N PHE A 79 -38.56 -23.93 -4.35
CA PHE A 79 -37.84 -24.91 -3.53
C PHE A 79 -36.66 -24.29 -2.78
N LEU A 80 -35.79 -23.54 -3.45
CA LEU A 80 -34.64 -22.90 -2.80
C LEU A 80 -35.10 -21.87 -1.77
N LYS A 81 -36.13 -21.09 -2.09
CA LYS A 81 -36.71 -20.10 -1.18
C LYS A 81 -37.39 -20.74 0.02
N LYS A 82 -38.18 -21.81 -0.18
CA LYS A 82 -38.89 -22.50 0.92
C LYS A 82 -37.94 -23.14 1.92
N ASN A 83 -36.77 -23.59 1.47
CA ASN A 83 -35.80 -24.29 2.31
C ASN A 83 -34.63 -23.38 2.75
N SER A 84 -34.64 -22.09 2.42
CA SER A 84 -33.56 -21.13 2.70
C SER A 84 -32.18 -21.64 2.24
N LEU A 85 -32.13 -22.27 1.07
CA LEU A 85 -30.91 -22.91 0.54
C LEU A 85 -30.03 -21.95 -0.28
N SER A 86 -30.52 -20.74 -0.59
CA SER A 86 -29.79 -19.74 -1.36
C SER A 86 -30.43 -18.37 -1.14
N ASP A 87 -29.60 -17.35 -0.93
CA ASP A 87 -30.02 -15.95 -0.81
C ASP A 87 -30.41 -15.32 -2.17
N THR A 88 -29.89 -15.86 -3.28
CA THR A 88 -30.20 -15.46 -4.66
C THR A 88 -30.83 -16.61 -5.47
N PRO A 89 -31.99 -17.16 -5.04
CA PRO A 89 -32.54 -18.41 -5.56
C PRO A 89 -32.86 -18.36 -7.06
N LEU A 90 -33.13 -17.17 -7.63
CA LEU A 90 -33.35 -17.01 -9.07
C LEU A 90 -32.06 -17.22 -9.88
N LEU A 91 -30.94 -16.67 -9.42
CA LEU A 91 -29.65 -16.79 -10.11
C LEU A 91 -29.14 -18.24 -10.02
N THR A 92 -29.23 -18.83 -8.83
CA THR A 92 -28.87 -20.23 -8.57
C THR A 92 -29.68 -21.19 -9.44
N CYS A 93 -31.01 -21.00 -9.51
CA CYS A 93 -31.85 -21.82 -10.38
C CYS A 93 -31.57 -21.63 -11.86
N ASN A 94 -31.27 -20.40 -12.31
CA ASN A 94 -30.86 -20.17 -13.70
C ASN A 94 -29.55 -20.87 -14.04
N LYS A 95 -28.55 -20.84 -13.14
CA LYS A 95 -27.28 -21.57 -13.34
C LYS A 95 -27.50 -23.07 -13.42
N LEU A 96 -28.27 -23.65 -12.48
CA LEU A 96 -28.59 -25.08 -12.46
C LEU A 96 -29.36 -25.51 -13.71
N ILE A 97 -30.38 -24.75 -14.10
CA ILE A 97 -31.19 -25.07 -15.28
C ILE A 97 -30.38 -24.92 -16.57
N ARG A 98 -29.48 -23.94 -16.69
CA ARG A 98 -28.58 -23.85 -17.85
C ARG A 98 -27.66 -25.06 -17.96
N LYS A 99 -27.04 -25.49 -16.86
CA LYS A 99 -26.21 -26.70 -16.81
C LYS A 99 -27.03 -27.94 -17.20
N GLU A 100 -28.24 -28.05 -16.69
CA GLU A 100 -29.13 -29.16 -16.97
C GLU A 100 -29.60 -29.20 -18.43
N ILE A 101 -30.01 -28.06 -19.00
CA ILE A 101 -30.39 -27.94 -20.41
C ILE A 101 -29.21 -28.32 -21.31
N SER A 102 -28.03 -27.76 -21.06
CA SER A 102 -26.82 -28.07 -21.83
C SER A 102 -26.47 -29.56 -21.78
N CYS A 103 -26.53 -30.18 -20.59
CA CYS A 103 -26.32 -31.61 -20.43
C CYS A 103 -27.36 -32.43 -21.20
N VAL A 104 -28.65 -32.08 -21.07
CA VAL A 104 -29.75 -32.81 -21.73
C VAL A 104 -29.63 -32.73 -23.24
N ASP A 105 -29.31 -31.56 -23.79
CA ASP A 105 -29.21 -31.36 -25.22
C ASP A 105 -27.98 -32.08 -25.80
N PHE A 106 -26.84 -32.06 -25.10
CA PHE A 106 -25.67 -32.88 -25.45
C PHE A 106 -26.00 -34.38 -25.48
N LEU A 107 -26.68 -34.91 -24.45
CA LEU A 107 -27.05 -36.33 -24.40
C LEU A 107 -28.05 -36.72 -25.51
N LYS A 108 -28.98 -35.83 -25.85
CA LYS A 108 -29.89 -36.05 -27.00
C LYS A 108 -29.14 -36.09 -28.32
N GLU A 109 -28.18 -35.20 -28.54
CA GLU A 109 -27.34 -35.22 -29.76
C GLU A 109 -26.54 -36.52 -29.89
N LYS A 110 -26.19 -37.14 -28.76
CA LYS A 110 -25.54 -38.45 -28.72
C LYS A 110 -26.51 -39.65 -28.81
N GLY A 111 -27.81 -39.41 -28.99
CA GLY A 111 -28.82 -40.46 -29.10
C GLY A 111 -29.02 -41.24 -27.80
N ILE A 112 -28.74 -40.62 -26.65
CA ILE A 112 -28.84 -41.29 -25.35
C ILE A 112 -30.29 -41.20 -24.84
N ASP A 113 -30.91 -42.35 -24.64
CA ASP A 113 -32.24 -42.46 -24.02
C ASP A 113 -32.21 -41.95 -22.57
N GLU A 114 -33.29 -41.30 -22.16
CA GLU A 114 -33.48 -40.70 -20.82
C GLU A 114 -32.38 -39.69 -20.43
N PRO A 115 -32.14 -38.65 -21.27
CA PRO A 115 -31.07 -37.69 -21.04
C PRO A 115 -31.23 -36.93 -19.71
N LEU A 116 -32.47 -36.72 -19.27
CA LEU A 116 -32.78 -36.03 -18.02
C LEU A 116 -32.30 -36.80 -16.79
N GLU A 117 -32.69 -38.07 -16.66
CA GLU A 117 -32.30 -38.90 -15.51
C GLU A 117 -30.80 -39.15 -15.47
N LYS A 118 -30.16 -39.26 -16.64
CA LYS A 118 -28.70 -39.38 -16.75
C LYS A 118 -27.99 -38.10 -16.34
N CYS A 119 -28.49 -36.94 -16.72
CA CYS A 119 -27.98 -35.65 -16.22
C CYS A 119 -28.17 -35.53 -14.71
N ASP A 120 -29.34 -35.86 -14.16
CA ASP A 120 -29.57 -35.82 -12.72
C ASP A 120 -28.63 -36.77 -11.96
N LYS A 121 -28.41 -37.98 -12.48
CA LYS A 121 -27.46 -38.94 -11.91
C LYS A 121 -26.03 -38.43 -12.04
N PHE A 122 -25.69 -37.77 -13.15
CA PHE A 122 -24.39 -37.15 -13.36
C PHE A 122 -24.15 -35.99 -12.38
N PHE A 123 -25.12 -35.10 -12.18
CA PHE A 123 -25.04 -34.00 -11.22
C PHE A 123 -25.00 -34.48 -9.77
N LYS A 124 -25.77 -35.52 -9.42
CA LYS A 124 -25.66 -36.15 -8.09
C LYS A 124 -24.29 -36.77 -7.88
N LYS A 125 -23.75 -37.46 -8.90
CA LYS A 125 -22.43 -38.08 -8.82
C LYS A 125 -21.30 -37.05 -8.83
N SER A 126 -21.42 -35.96 -9.60
CA SER A 126 -20.43 -34.89 -9.61
C SER A 126 -20.44 -34.10 -8.30
N ALA A 127 -21.62 -33.81 -7.73
CA ALA A 127 -21.73 -33.23 -6.39
C ALA A 127 -21.14 -34.14 -5.30
N GLN A 128 -21.19 -35.46 -5.48
CA GLN A 128 -20.53 -36.42 -4.60
C GLN A 128 -19.00 -36.45 -4.81
N ILE A 129 -18.55 -36.46 -6.06
CA ILE A 129 -17.12 -36.45 -6.44
C ILE A 129 -16.42 -35.16 -5.98
N ILE A 130 -17.12 -34.02 -6.05
CA ILE A 130 -16.61 -32.74 -5.55
C ILE A 130 -16.36 -32.79 -4.03
N LYS A 131 -17.10 -33.62 -3.28
CA LYS A 131 -16.91 -33.76 -1.83
C LYS A 131 -15.84 -34.77 -1.44
N ASP A 132 -15.56 -35.75 -2.29
CA ASP A 132 -14.59 -36.80 -2.00
C ASP A 132 -13.21 -36.44 -2.57
N ARG A 133 -12.54 -35.45 -1.96
CA ARG A 133 -11.11 -35.17 -2.20
C ARG A 133 -10.30 -36.03 -1.22
N PRO A 134 -9.77 -37.20 -1.65
CA PRO A 134 -9.23 -38.22 -0.73
C PRO A 134 -7.96 -37.78 0.02
N TYR A 135 -7.39 -36.65 -0.38
CA TYR A 135 -6.18 -36.06 0.17
C TYR A 135 -6.46 -34.89 1.12
N LEU A 136 -7.72 -34.57 1.38
CA LEU A 136 -8.14 -33.52 2.31
C LEU A 136 -9.08 -34.10 3.36
N ALA A 137 -8.94 -33.67 4.62
CA ALA A 137 -9.88 -34.04 5.68
C ALA A 137 -11.30 -33.55 5.30
N LYS A 138 -12.32 -34.37 5.58
CA LYS A 138 -13.71 -34.08 5.20
C LYS A 138 -14.20 -32.75 5.78
N ASP A 139 -13.81 -32.45 7.01
CA ASP A 139 -14.22 -31.24 7.73
C ASP A 139 -13.56 -29.98 7.13
N VAL A 140 -12.34 -30.10 6.60
CA VAL A 140 -11.69 -29.01 5.84
C VAL A 140 -12.36 -28.83 4.48
N ALA A 141 -12.66 -29.94 3.79
CA ALA A 141 -13.31 -29.90 2.47
C ALA A 141 -14.75 -29.33 2.52
N SER A 142 -15.46 -29.48 3.64
CA SER A 142 -16.78 -28.87 3.83
C SER A 142 -16.74 -27.42 4.28
N ALA A 143 -15.70 -27.03 5.03
CA ALA A 143 -15.58 -25.68 5.57
C ALA A 143 -15.06 -24.64 4.56
N VAL A 144 -14.29 -25.07 3.56
CA VAL A 144 -13.62 -24.17 2.61
C VAL A 144 -14.42 -24.03 1.32
N ALA A 145 -14.47 -22.81 0.75
CA ALA A 145 -15.15 -22.55 -0.50
C ALA A 145 -14.61 -23.39 -1.68
N GLU A 146 -15.52 -23.90 -2.51
CA GLU A 146 -15.21 -24.78 -3.63
C GLU A 146 -14.12 -24.25 -4.60
N PRO A 147 -14.07 -22.94 -4.93
CA PRO A 147 -13.02 -22.41 -5.80
C PRO A 147 -11.61 -22.49 -5.22
N ARG A 148 -11.44 -22.38 -3.89
CA ARG A 148 -10.16 -22.64 -3.22
C ARG A 148 -9.77 -24.11 -3.31
N LEU A 149 -10.75 -25.01 -3.23
CA LEU A 149 -10.50 -26.45 -3.38
C LEU A 149 -10.11 -26.80 -4.82
N LYS A 150 -10.69 -26.13 -5.82
CA LYS A 150 -10.24 -26.28 -7.23
C LYS A 150 -8.86 -25.74 -7.48
N LYS A 151 -8.50 -24.62 -6.84
CA LYS A 151 -7.12 -24.12 -6.85
C LYS A 151 -6.17 -25.20 -6.33
N LEU A 152 -6.53 -25.87 -5.23
CA LEU A 152 -5.79 -27.02 -4.71
C LEU A 152 -5.74 -28.19 -5.70
N ASP A 153 -6.84 -28.54 -6.37
CA ASP A 153 -6.87 -29.59 -7.40
C ASP A 153 -5.86 -29.30 -8.53
N LYS A 154 -5.76 -28.04 -8.99
CA LYS A 154 -4.75 -27.63 -10.00
C LYS A 154 -3.33 -27.72 -9.47
N LEU A 155 -3.14 -27.35 -8.21
CA LEU A 155 -1.85 -27.42 -7.55
C LEU A 155 -1.39 -28.87 -7.40
N VAL A 156 -2.29 -29.79 -7.05
CA VAL A 156 -2.06 -31.24 -7.03
C VAL A 156 -1.74 -31.78 -8.43
N ALA A 157 -2.47 -31.35 -9.45
CA ALA A 157 -2.22 -31.77 -10.83
C ALA A 157 -0.84 -31.37 -11.34
N SER A 158 -0.38 -30.16 -10.98
CA SER A 158 0.95 -29.66 -11.34
C SER A 158 2.06 -30.18 -10.43
N HIS A 159 1.75 -30.46 -9.16
CA HIS A 159 2.71 -30.88 -8.14
C HIS A 159 2.13 -32.05 -7.31
N PRO A 160 2.29 -33.31 -7.74
CA PRO A 160 1.67 -34.46 -7.05
C PRO A 160 2.06 -34.62 -5.57
N LYS A 161 3.22 -34.09 -5.16
CA LYS A 161 3.68 -34.08 -3.75
C LYS A 161 2.76 -33.30 -2.81
N VAL A 162 1.95 -32.37 -3.33
CA VAL A 162 0.95 -31.60 -2.57
C VAL A 162 -0.03 -32.52 -1.86
N VAL A 163 -0.35 -33.68 -2.45
CA VAL A 163 -1.24 -34.68 -1.86
C VAL A 163 -0.74 -35.13 -0.49
N ASP A 164 0.53 -35.54 -0.42
CA ASP A 164 1.12 -36.02 0.83
C ASP A 164 1.33 -34.87 1.82
N PHE A 165 1.67 -33.69 1.32
CA PHE A 165 1.80 -32.49 2.15
C PHE A 165 0.49 -32.14 2.85
N VAL A 166 -0.59 -31.89 2.08
CA VAL A 166 -1.88 -31.46 2.63
C VAL A 166 -2.54 -32.53 3.49
N LYS A 167 -2.37 -33.81 3.14
CA LYS A 167 -2.92 -34.93 3.92
C LYS A 167 -2.30 -35.03 5.33
N ASN A 168 -1.05 -34.61 5.49
CA ASN A 168 -0.34 -34.68 6.76
C ASN A 168 -0.51 -33.40 7.61
N LEU A 169 -1.05 -32.32 7.05
CA LEU A 169 -1.29 -31.09 7.79
C LEU A 169 -2.44 -31.25 8.81
N PRO A 170 -2.30 -30.67 10.02
CA PRO A 170 -3.44 -30.46 10.91
C PRO A 170 -4.56 -29.69 10.21
N GLU A 171 -5.83 -29.98 10.53
CA GLU A 171 -7.00 -29.42 9.84
C GLU A 171 -6.98 -27.88 9.78
N GLU A 172 -6.63 -27.23 10.89
CA GLU A 172 -6.53 -25.76 10.97
C GLU A 172 -5.43 -25.21 10.06
N LYS A 173 -4.29 -25.92 9.93
CA LYS A 173 -3.20 -25.51 9.04
C LYS A 173 -3.51 -25.80 7.58
N ALA A 174 -4.27 -26.85 7.27
CA ALA A 174 -4.80 -27.08 5.93
C ALA A 174 -5.76 -25.96 5.50
N LYS A 175 -6.64 -25.49 6.39
CA LYS A 175 -7.50 -24.31 6.11
C LYS A 175 -6.67 -23.05 5.85
N VAL A 176 -5.66 -22.77 6.68
CA VAL A 176 -4.73 -21.65 6.48
C VAL A 176 -4.04 -21.75 5.12
N PHE A 177 -3.49 -22.92 4.78
CA PHE A 177 -2.81 -23.14 3.50
C PHE A 177 -3.72 -22.82 2.31
N LEU A 178 -5.00 -23.19 2.37
CA LEU A 178 -5.96 -22.93 1.28
C LEU A 178 -6.30 -21.45 1.09
N HIS A 179 -6.13 -20.63 2.13
CA HIS A 179 -6.34 -19.19 2.10
C HIS A 179 -5.07 -18.40 1.73
N LEU A 180 -3.90 -19.03 1.68
CA LEU A 180 -2.68 -18.35 1.27
C LEU A 180 -2.71 -17.96 -0.23
N PRO A 181 -2.05 -16.84 -0.60
CA PRO A 181 -1.76 -16.49 -1.99
C PRO A 181 -0.99 -17.60 -2.71
N ARG A 182 -1.15 -17.72 -4.03
CA ARG A 182 -0.51 -18.75 -4.86
C ARG A 182 1.01 -18.77 -4.71
N ALA A 183 1.65 -17.61 -4.68
CA ALA A 183 3.09 -17.50 -4.49
C ALA A 183 3.57 -18.08 -3.15
N GLU A 184 2.84 -17.82 -2.06
CA GLU A 184 3.16 -18.38 -0.74
C GLU A 184 2.89 -19.88 -0.68
N GLN A 185 1.79 -20.35 -1.29
CA GLN A 185 1.53 -21.79 -1.43
C GLN A 185 2.67 -22.49 -2.18
N LYS A 186 3.14 -21.92 -3.30
CA LYS A 186 4.28 -22.44 -4.06
C LYS A 186 5.58 -22.45 -3.24
N LYS A 187 5.84 -21.38 -2.47
CA LYS A 187 7.03 -21.28 -1.60
C LYS A 187 7.06 -22.41 -0.58
N LEU A 188 5.95 -22.64 0.14
CA LEU A 188 5.83 -23.71 1.12
C LEU A 188 6.00 -25.10 0.50
N LEU A 189 5.51 -25.31 -0.72
CA LEU A 189 5.68 -26.58 -1.44
C LEU A 189 7.12 -26.82 -1.94
N GLY A 190 7.95 -25.78 -1.99
CA GLY A 190 9.37 -25.88 -2.27
C GLY A 190 10.19 -26.33 -1.06
N GLU A 191 9.63 -26.26 0.15
CA GLU A 191 10.27 -26.66 1.40
C GLU A 191 9.95 -28.12 1.76
N ASP A 192 10.72 -28.72 2.67
CA ASP A 192 10.34 -30.00 3.27
C ASP A 192 9.17 -29.82 4.25
N THR A 193 8.43 -30.91 4.52
CA THR A 193 7.22 -30.88 5.34
C THR A 193 7.44 -30.21 6.70
N TYR A 194 8.58 -30.43 7.34
CA TYR A 194 8.86 -29.87 8.67
C TYR A 194 9.05 -28.35 8.61
N ASN A 195 9.82 -27.85 7.64
CA ASN A 195 10.00 -26.40 7.47
C ASN A 195 8.72 -25.71 7.00
N ALA A 196 7.97 -26.32 6.08
CA ALA A 196 6.69 -25.79 5.64
C ALA A 196 5.64 -25.74 6.76
N GLU A 197 5.57 -26.75 7.63
CA GLU A 197 4.73 -26.72 8.84
C GLU A 197 5.15 -25.62 9.82
N LYS A 198 6.47 -25.43 9.99
CA LYS A 198 7.02 -24.36 10.83
C LYS A 198 6.67 -22.98 10.27
N GLU A 199 6.77 -22.77 8.96
CA GLU A 199 6.37 -21.52 8.33
C GLU A 199 4.83 -21.33 8.42
N LEU A 200 4.03 -22.37 8.15
CA LEU A 200 2.57 -22.34 8.36
C LEU A 200 2.17 -22.09 9.81
N SER A 201 3.02 -22.45 10.78
CA SER A 201 2.75 -22.20 12.20
C SER A 201 2.59 -20.70 12.50
N LYS A 202 3.30 -19.85 11.74
CA LYS A 202 3.25 -18.38 11.84
C LYS A 202 1.94 -17.78 11.35
N PHE A 203 1.09 -18.54 10.65
CA PHE A 203 -0.15 -18.02 10.08
C PHE A 203 -1.38 -18.58 10.80
N LYS A 204 -2.39 -17.73 11.00
CA LYS A 204 -3.71 -18.09 11.54
C LYS A 204 -4.82 -17.44 10.74
N LEU A 205 -5.97 -18.11 10.65
CA LEU A 205 -7.19 -17.52 10.11
C LEU A 205 -7.89 -16.71 11.20
N LYS A 206 -8.08 -15.42 10.95
CA LYS A 206 -8.84 -14.53 11.81
C LYS A 206 -10.13 -14.15 11.09
N LYS A 207 -11.26 -14.24 11.78
CA LYS A 207 -12.52 -13.66 11.29
C LYS A 207 -12.44 -12.15 11.42
N VAL A 208 -12.59 -11.45 10.31
CA VAL A 208 -12.58 -9.99 10.27
C VAL A 208 -13.81 -9.49 9.54
N LYS A 209 -14.32 -8.32 9.93
CA LYS A 209 -15.39 -7.66 9.19
C LYS A 209 -14.87 -7.21 7.83
N LYS A 210 -15.68 -7.32 6.78
CA LYS A 210 -15.35 -6.84 5.42
C LYS A 210 -14.88 -5.39 5.41
N SER A 211 -15.50 -4.53 6.22
CA SER A 211 -15.13 -3.12 6.36
C SER A 211 -13.72 -2.88 6.97
N MET A 212 -13.16 -3.89 7.63
CA MET A 212 -11.84 -3.85 8.28
C MET A 212 -10.75 -4.57 7.49
N LEU A 213 -11.09 -5.26 6.39
CA LEU A 213 -10.13 -6.06 5.62
C LEU A 213 -8.92 -5.25 5.12
N PHE A 214 -9.13 -3.95 4.91
CA PHE A 214 -8.13 -3.02 4.38
C PHE A 214 -7.84 -1.84 5.33
N LYS A 215 -8.31 -1.92 6.58
CA LYS A 215 -8.23 -0.83 7.55
C LYS A 215 -7.74 -1.35 8.90
N LYS A 216 -6.84 -0.62 9.54
CA LYS A 216 -6.41 -0.90 10.92
C LYS A 216 -7.31 -0.22 11.95
N ARG A 217 -7.99 0.87 11.58
CA ARG A 217 -8.96 1.57 12.43
C ARG A 217 -10.13 2.12 11.62
N ILE A 218 -11.26 2.34 12.28
CA ILE A 218 -12.45 2.93 11.67
C ILE A 218 -12.48 4.42 12.00
N ILE A 219 -12.48 5.26 10.97
CA ILE A 219 -12.65 6.70 11.12
C ILE A 219 -13.98 7.09 10.46
N SER A 220 -14.77 7.92 11.13
CA SER A 220 -16.00 8.43 10.51
C SER A 220 -15.64 9.18 9.21
N PRO A 221 -16.37 8.97 8.09
CA PRO A 221 -16.05 9.61 6.81
C PRO A 221 -15.95 11.14 6.87
N SER A 222 -16.74 11.79 7.74
CA SER A 222 -16.68 13.24 7.96
C SER A 222 -15.36 13.71 8.58
N LYS A 223 -14.76 12.90 9.47
CA LYS A 223 -13.44 13.19 10.06
C LYS A 223 -12.33 12.98 9.04
N VAL A 224 -12.38 11.90 8.24
CA VAL A 224 -11.42 11.66 7.15
C VAL A 224 -11.41 12.83 6.18
N LYS A 225 -12.60 13.21 5.66
CA LYS A 225 -12.74 14.33 4.73
C LYS A 225 -12.22 15.64 5.32
N LYS A 226 -12.55 15.93 6.59
CA LYS A 226 -12.05 17.13 7.27
C LYS A 226 -10.52 17.12 7.37
N ALA A 227 -9.93 16.00 7.79
CA ALA A 227 -8.47 15.87 7.90
C ALA A 227 -7.77 15.98 6.54
N GLU A 228 -8.39 15.47 5.46
CA GLU A 228 -7.88 15.65 4.08
C GLU A 228 -7.94 17.10 3.60
N GLU A 229 -9.03 17.82 3.92
CA GLU A 229 -9.14 19.26 3.65
C GLU A 229 -8.07 20.05 4.42
N GLU A 230 -7.88 19.75 5.71
CA GLU A 230 -6.85 20.36 6.56
C GLU A 230 -5.43 20.03 6.07
N PHE A 231 -5.20 18.81 5.57
CA PHE A 231 -3.95 18.42 4.91
C PHE A 231 -3.66 19.29 3.67
N LYS A 232 -4.63 19.44 2.76
CA LYS A 232 -4.50 20.25 1.54
C LYS A 232 -4.16 21.71 1.90
N LEU A 233 -4.83 22.27 2.92
CA LEU A 233 -4.54 23.61 3.43
C LEU A 233 -3.14 23.74 4.03
N ALA A 234 -2.73 22.78 4.86
CA ALA A 234 -1.40 22.76 5.47
C ALA A 234 -0.28 22.59 4.43
N GLU A 235 -0.52 21.84 3.35
CA GLU A 235 0.43 21.71 2.25
C GLU A 235 0.66 23.05 1.53
N GLU A 236 -0.41 23.79 1.22
CA GLU A 236 -0.29 25.13 0.65
C GLU A 236 0.39 26.12 1.60
N ALA A 237 0.06 26.05 2.89
CA ALA A 237 0.67 26.88 3.92
C ALA A 237 2.18 26.60 4.03
N TYR A 238 2.58 25.33 4.01
CA TYR A 238 3.98 24.92 3.99
C TYR A 238 4.73 25.45 2.76
N LYS A 239 4.15 25.33 1.55
CA LYS A 239 4.77 25.88 0.33
C LYS A 239 5.01 27.39 0.44
N LYS A 240 4.04 28.13 0.98
CA LYS A 240 4.15 29.59 1.24
C LYS A 240 5.22 29.89 2.30
N ALA A 241 5.21 29.18 3.42
CA ALA A 241 6.16 29.37 4.52
C ALA A 241 7.60 29.04 4.09
N ASN A 242 7.81 27.96 3.32
CA ASN A 242 9.11 27.60 2.77
C ASN A 242 9.66 28.67 1.82
N LYS A 243 8.81 29.23 0.94
CA LYS A 243 9.21 30.34 0.06
C LYS A 243 9.62 31.57 0.88
N ALA A 244 8.81 31.98 1.86
CA ALA A 244 9.11 33.12 2.72
C ALA A 244 10.41 32.90 3.53
N TYR A 245 10.62 31.70 4.06
CA TYR A 245 11.87 31.30 4.72
C TYR A 245 13.08 31.46 3.80
N LYS A 246 13.03 30.92 2.57
CA LYS A 246 14.12 31.04 1.58
C LYS A 246 14.43 32.51 1.26
N GLU A 247 13.41 33.34 1.06
CA GLU A 247 13.55 34.78 0.79
C GLU A 247 14.19 35.54 1.96
N LYS A 248 13.67 35.36 3.19
CA LYS A 248 14.18 36.03 4.39
C LYS A 248 15.59 35.57 4.76
N LYS A 249 15.91 34.29 4.56
CA LYS A 249 17.28 33.75 4.70
C LYS A 249 18.26 34.49 3.77
N SER A 250 17.88 34.67 2.50
CA SER A 250 18.71 35.36 1.52
C SER A 250 18.96 36.83 1.89
N LEU A 251 17.90 37.54 2.31
CA LEU A 251 18.03 38.93 2.78
C LEU A 251 18.97 39.04 3.99
N PHE A 252 18.77 38.21 5.01
CA PHE A 252 19.64 38.17 6.19
C PHE A 252 21.11 37.94 5.82
N LEU A 253 21.39 36.95 4.96
CA LEU A 253 22.76 36.65 4.51
C LEU A 253 23.38 37.81 3.74
N SER A 254 22.61 38.48 2.87
CA SER A 254 23.10 39.62 2.09
C SER A 254 23.50 40.82 2.95
N VAL A 255 22.68 41.17 3.95
CA VAL A 255 23.00 42.29 4.86
C VAL A 255 24.12 41.90 5.82
N LYS A 256 24.17 40.64 6.26
CA LYS A 256 25.28 40.10 7.07
C LYS A 256 26.62 40.20 6.33
N GLU A 257 26.64 39.97 5.02
CA GLU A 257 27.84 40.14 4.19
C GLU A 257 28.29 41.61 4.14
N GLN A 258 27.36 42.54 3.91
CA GLN A 258 27.65 43.98 3.92
C GLN A 258 28.20 44.45 5.27
N LEU A 259 27.69 43.89 6.37
CA LEU A 259 28.13 44.22 7.73
C LEU A 259 29.59 43.80 7.99
N LYS A 260 30.16 42.83 7.26
CA LYS A 260 31.58 42.46 7.41
C LYS A 260 32.52 43.64 7.11
N ASN A 261 32.12 44.57 6.26
CA ASN A 261 32.88 45.78 5.93
C ASN A 261 32.85 46.84 7.05
N CYS A 262 32.01 46.65 8.07
CA CYS A 262 31.83 47.56 9.20
C CYS A 262 32.61 47.16 10.46
N LYS A 263 33.58 46.24 10.35
CA LYS A 263 34.41 45.80 11.49
C LYS A 263 35.23 46.96 12.04
N GLY A 264 34.99 47.32 13.30
CA GLY A 264 35.73 48.38 14.01
C GLY A 264 35.39 49.81 13.58
N VAL A 265 34.39 50.00 12.72
CA VAL A 265 33.97 51.32 12.24
C VAL A 265 32.61 51.67 12.83
N ASP A 266 32.54 52.79 13.54
CA ASP A 266 31.29 53.32 14.11
C ASP A 266 30.80 54.50 13.27
N THR A 267 30.18 54.17 12.13
CA THR A 267 29.51 55.15 11.26
C THR A 267 28.01 54.95 11.33
N THR A 268 27.24 55.99 11.08
CA THR A 268 25.76 55.94 11.00
C THR A 268 25.30 54.81 10.09
N LYS A 269 25.91 54.67 8.90
CA LYS A 269 25.63 53.58 7.96
C LYS A 269 25.87 52.19 8.54
N CYS A 270 26.92 52.02 9.34
CA CYS A 270 27.21 50.74 9.99
C CYS A 270 26.24 50.45 11.14
N ASN A 271 25.76 51.46 11.86
CA ASN A 271 24.71 51.30 12.86
C ASN A 271 23.36 50.93 12.23
N ASP A 272 22.99 51.59 11.13
CA ASP A 272 21.78 51.21 10.36
C ASP A 272 21.85 49.76 9.85
N LEU A 273 23.03 49.31 9.40
CA LEU A 273 23.23 47.93 8.98
C LEU A 273 23.14 46.95 10.17
N ARG A 274 23.63 47.32 11.36
CA ARG A 274 23.50 46.47 12.56
C ARG A 274 22.03 46.26 12.94
N GLU A 275 21.22 47.32 12.92
CA GLU A 275 19.77 47.22 13.18
C GLU A 275 19.06 46.40 12.09
N LYS A 276 19.35 46.62 10.80
CA LYS A 276 18.78 45.82 9.71
C LYS A 276 19.14 44.34 9.81
N VAL A 277 20.36 44.00 10.22
CA VAL A 277 20.75 42.59 10.44
C VAL A 277 19.94 41.99 11.58
N LYS A 278 19.69 42.74 12.66
CA LYS A 278 18.86 42.31 13.79
C LYS A 278 17.42 42.03 13.33
N GLU A 279 16.80 42.96 12.61
CA GLU A 279 15.44 42.81 12.06
C GLU A 279 15.34 41.61 11.11
N HIS A 280 16.25 41.50 10.13
CA HIS A 280 16.25 40.39 9.19
C HIS A 280 16.56 39.05 9.84
N ALA A 281 17.34 39.02 10.94
CA ALA A 281 17.55 37.81 11.72
C ALA A 281 16.25 37.34 12.40
N LYS A 282 15.48 38.27 12.99
CA LYS A 282 14.17 37.96 13.60
C LYS A 282 13.21 37.40 12.54
N ASP A 283 13.08 38.11 11.41
CA ASP A 283 12.26 37.67 10.27
C ASP A 283 12.65 36.26 9.81
N PHE A 284 13.94 36.02 9.60
CA PHE A 284 14.47 34.72 9.16
C PHE A 284 14.09 33.60 10.12
N LEU A 285 14.29 33.80 11.43
CA LEU A 285 14.01 32.80 12.45
C LEU A 285 12.51 32.52 12.62
N ILE A 286 11.68 33.56 12.58
CA ILE A 286 10.20 33.41 12.61
C ILE A 286 9.75 32.55 11.43
N ASN A 287 10.21 32.87 10.22
CA ASN A 287 9.83 32.11 9.03
C ASN A 287 10.42 30.68 9.03
N ALA A 288 11.56 30.46 9.68
CA ALA A 288 12.10 29.12 9.87
C ALA A 288 11.21 28.27 10.80
N ALA A 289 10.73 28.86 11.91
CA ALA A 289 9.78 28.20 12.80
C ALA A 289 8.44 27.92 12.11
N ASP A 290 7.91 28.89 11.36
CA ASP A 290 6.66 28.73 10.61
C ASP A 290 6.75 27.62 9.56
N MET A 291 7.83 27.58 8.78
CA MET A 291 8.07 26.49 7.83
C MET A 291 8.07 25.11 8.53
N ALA A 292 8.75 25.00 9.67
CA ALA A 292 8.79 23.76 10.45
C ALA A 292 7.41 23.37 11.00
N ILE A 293 6.66 24.32 11.55
CA ILE A 293 5.30 24.12 12.08
C ILE A 293 4.36 23.62 10.98
N GLU A 294 4.34 24.29 9.83
CA GLU A 294 3.44 23.91 8.72
C GLU A 294 3.84 22.56 8.10
N HIS A 295 5.13 22.22 8.10
CA HIS A 295 5.58 20.89 7.69
C HIS A 295 5.04 19.78 8.61
N LEU A 296 5.11 20.00 9.92
CA LEU A 296 4.64 19.05 10.92
C LEU A 296 3.10 18.90 10.90
N LYS A 297 2.36 20.01 10.71
CA LYS A 297 0.89 19.97 10.53
C LYS A 297 0.47 19.14 9.33
N LYS A 298 1.18 19.26 8.20
CA LYS A 298 0.95 18.42 7.01
C LYS A 298 1.02 16.93 7.37
N ILE A 299 2.04 16.51 8.12
CA ILE A 299 2.19 15.11 8.51
C ILE A 299 1.09 14.70 9.50
N LYS A 300 0.80 15.53 10.50
CA LYS A 300 -0.29 15.31 11.46
C LYS A 300 -1.62 15.03 10.76
N HIS A 301 -2.05 15.90 9.85
CA HIS A 301 -3.34 15.75 9.17
C HIS A 301 -3.40 14.49 8.29
N LYS A 302 -2.28 14.09 7.68
CA LYS A 302 -2.22 12.82 6.93
C LYS A 302 -2.28 11.59 7.84
N VAL A 303 -1.75 11.68 9.06
CA VAL A 303 -1.93 10.64 10.08
C VAL A 303 -3.39 10.62 10.56
N GLU A 304 -4.01 11.76 10.83
CA GLU A 304 -5.41 11.87 11.26
C GLU A 304 -6.39 11.29 10.24
N SER A 305 -6.11 11.43 8.94
CA SER A 305 -6.96 10.88 7.87
C SER A 305 -6.67 9.40 7.55
N SER A 306 -5.57 8.83 8.04
CA SER A 306 -5.15 7.47 7.67
C SER A 306 -5.90 6.41 8.49
N GLU A 307 -6.63 5.54 7.79
CA GLU A 307 -7.26 4.34 8.37
C GLU A 307 -6.30 3.12 8.39
N GLU A 308 -5.09 3.27 7.86
CA GLU A 308 -4.10 2.20 7.63
C GLU A 308 -3.05 2.12 8.75
N ILE A 309 -3.09 3.06 9.69
CA ILE A 309 -2.28 3.12 10.91
C ILE A 309 -3.19 2.76 12.08
N ASP A 310 -2.68 1.96 13.01
CA ASP A 310 -3.41 1.63 14.24
C ASP A 310 -3.61 2.88 15.11
N GLU A 311 -4.66 2.87 15.93
CA GLU A 311 -5.09 4.05 16.69
C GLU A 311 -4.03 4.51 17.70
N ALA A 312 -3.47 3.59 18.48
CA ALA A 312 -2.43 3.88 19.46
C ALA A 312 -1.21 4.54 18.81
N LYS A 313 -0.78 4.02 17.65
CA LYS A 313 0.37 4.57 16.93
C LYS A 313 0.08 5.92 16.31
N ALA A 314 -1.12 6.11 15.76
CA ALA A 314 -1.53 7.41 15.22
C ALA A 314 -1.51 8.48 16.32
N ASP A 315 -2.03 8.16 17.51
CA ASP A 315 -2.07 9.08 18.65
C ASP A 315 -0.67 9.41 19.19
N GLU A 316 0.24 8.44 19.23
CA GLU A 316 1.66 8.66 19.56
C GLU A 316 2.28 9.70 18.61
N ILE A 317 2.10 9.51 17.29
CA ILE A 317 2.67 10.39 16.27
C ILE A 317 2.07 11.80 16.38
N ILE A 318 0.76 11.91 16.52
CA ILE A 318 0.05 13.20 16.63
C ILE A 318 0.52 13.96 17.88
N THR A 319 0.60 13.28 19.03
CA THR A 319 1.03 13.88 20.29
C THR A 319 2.47 14.37 20.22
N GLU A 320 3.37 13.60 19.63
CA GLU A 320 4.77 14.01 19.43
C GLU A 320 4.89 15.25 18.53
N ILE A 321 4.10 15.30 17.45
CA ILE A 321 4.05 16.44 16.54
C ILE A 321 3.50 17.68 17.26
N ASP A 322 2.38 17.58 17.97
CA ASP A 322 1.75 18.70 18.67
C ASP A 322 2.66 19.29 19.75
N ASN A 323 3.33 18.44 20.52
CA ASN A 323 4.32 18.87 21.50
C ASN A 323 5.49 19.63 20.85
N THR A 324 5.88 19.24 19.63
CA THR A 324 6.96 19.92 18.91
C THR A 324 6.51 21.25 18.32
N ILE A 325 5.28 21.31 17.78
CA ILE A 325 4.65 22.54 17.29
C ILE A 325 4.58 23.56 18.43
N SER A 326 4.08 23.17 19.61
CA SER A 326 4.01 24.06 20.77
C SER A 326 5.38 24.62 21.18
N LYS A 327 6.43 23.79 21.20
CA LYS A 327 7.80 24.26 21.48
C LYS A 327 8.31 25.26 20.44
N LEU A 328 7.98 25.07 19.16
CA LEU A 328 8.36 26.00 18.09
C LEU A 328 7.60 27.33 18.19
N GLU A 329 6.32 27.30 18.55
CA GLU A 329 5.50 28.49 18.78
C GLU A 329 6.03 29.31 19.96
N ASP A 330 6.38 28.66 21.08
CA ASP A 330 6.98 29.32 22.25
C ASP A 330 8.30 30.03 21.89
N VAL A 331 9.18 29.36 21.15
CA VAL A 331 10.46 29.95 20.74
C VAL A 331 10.24 31.05 19.69
N LYS A 332 9.23 30.93 18.82
CA LYS A 332 8.86 32.00 17.88
C LYS A 332 8.46 33.28 18.63
N SER A 333 7.65 33.19 19.69
CA SER A 333 7.33 34.34 20.53
C SER A 333 8.57 34.93 21.23
N GLN A 334 9.54 34.10 21.63
CA GLN A 334 10.82 34.59 22.16
C GLN A 334 11.64 35.34 21.11
N VAL A 335 11.64 34.89 19.85
CA VAL A 335 12.27 35.63 18.74
C VAL A 335 11.62 36.99 18.59
N GLU A 336 10.28 37.08 18.60
CA GLU A 336 9.53 38.33 18.46
C GLU A 336 9.86 39.33 19.58
N ALA A 337 9.99 38.86 20.82
CA ALA A 337 10.34 39.67 21.98
C ALA A 337 11.85 40.01 22.10
N ALA A 338 12.72 39.36 21.32
CA ALA A 338 14.16 39.55 21.44
C ALA A 338 14.61 40.95 20.96
N ASP A 339 15.35 41.64 21.82
CA ASP A 339 15.89 42.98 21.59
C ASP A 339 17.41 43.01 21.49
N THR A 340 18.07 41.98 22.00
CA THR A 340 19.53 41.87 21.94
C THR A 340 19.97 40.81 20.95
N LYS A 341 21.20 40.93 20.47
CA LYS A 341 21.82 39.93 19.60
C LYS A 341 21.91 38.57 20.31
N GLU A 342 22.21 38.59 21.61
CA GLU A 342 22.36 37.42 22.46
C GLU A 342 21.03 36.66 22.61
N GLU A 343 19.91 37.37 22.77
CA GLU A 343 18.57 36.78 22.80
C GLU A 343 18.20 36.14 21.46
N ILE A 344 18.45 36.83 20.34
CA ILE A 344 18.22 36.29 18.99
C ILE A 344 19.06 35.03 18.77
N GLN A 345 20.33 35.03 19.21
CA GLN A 345 21.20 33.88 19.07
C GLN A 345 20.73 32.69 19.93
N LYS A 346 20.28 32.93 21.17
CA LYS A 346 19.70 31.89 22.02
C LYS A 346 18.44 31.29 21.40
N ALA A 347 17.55 32.13 20.86
CA ALA A 347 16.34 31.67 20.19
C ALA A 347 16.67 30.86 18.92
N ALA A 348 17.65 31.31 18.12
CA ALA A 348 18.14 30.56 16.96
C ALA A 348 18.67 29.16 17.33
N GLN A 349 19.44 29.07 18.42
CA GLN A 349 19.95 27.79 18.94
C GLN A 349 18.80 26.88 19.40
N ALA A 350 17.78 27.45 20.04
CA ALA A 350 16.59 26.70 20.47
C ALA A 350 15.81 26.15 19.28
N ILE A 351 15.50 26.97 18.26
CA ILE A 351 14.86 26.52 17.02
C ILE A 351 15.67 25.40 16.37
N ASN A 352 16.98 25.59 16.21
CA ASN A 352 17.84 24.60 15.59
C ASN A 352 17.88 23.29 16.38
N ARG A 353 17.91 23.36 17.72
CA ARG A 353 17.87 22.16 18.58
C ARG A 353 16.54 21.41 18.44
N ILE A 354 15.42 22.12 18.49
CA ILE A 354 14.09 21.52 18.32
C ILE A 354 13.98 20.88 16.93
N TRP A 355 14.38 21.61 15.88
CA TRP A 355 14.33 21.12 14.51
C TRP A 355 15.22 19.88 14.30
N LYS A 356 16.48 19.90 14.76
CA LYS A 356 17.35 18.72 14.70
C LYS A 356 16.79 17.52 15.48
N GLY A 357 16.14 17.80 16.62
CA GLY A 357 15.49 16.78 17.44
C GLY A 357 14.28 16.13 16.77
N ILE A 358 13.52 16.86 15.94
CA ILE A 358 12.35 16.29 15.25
C ILE A 358 12.67 15.79 13.83
N LYS A 359 13.68 16.32 13.13
CA LYS A 359 13.98 16.02 11.70
C LYS A 359 14.04 14.52 11.37
N HIS A 360 14.70 13.72 12.20
CA HIS A 360 14.80 12.27 11.97
C HIS A 360 13.46 11.55 12.24
N LYS A 361 12.72 11.99 13.25
CA LYS A 361 11.40 11.43 13.61
C LYS A 361 10.34 11.80 12.58
N GLU A 362 10.35 13.04 12.11
CA GLU A 362 9.48 13.54 11.05
C GLU A 362 9.63 12.69 9.77
N LYS A 363 10.87 12.40 9.35
CA LYS A 363 11.13 11.51 8.21
C LYS A 363 10.63 10.08 8.45
N LEU A 364 10.78 9.56 9.66
CA LEU A 364 10.27 8.25 10.05
C LEU A 364 8.73 8.22 10.00
N HIS A 365 8.06 9.23 10.53
CA HIS A 365 6.60 9.36 10.51
C HIS A 365 6.07 9.45 9.08
N ALA A 366 6.71 10.25 8.22
CA ALA A 366 6.37 10.32 6.80
C ALA A 366 6.57 8.97 6.10
N ALA A 367 7.66 8.27 6.38
CA ALA A 367 7.92 6.94 5.80
C ALA A 367 6.89 5.89 6.23
N ARG A 368 6.37 5.98 7.47
CA ARG A 368 5.30 5.11 7.95
C ARG A 368 3.97 5.30 7.23
N LEU A 369 3.63 6.53 6.88
CA LEU A 369 2.44 6.79 6.07
C LEU A 369 2.54 6.09 4.71
N VAL A 370 3.73 6.10 4.09
CA VAL A 370 3.98 5.37 2.84
C VAL A 370 3.88 3.85 3.07
N HIS A 371 4.50 3.35 4.14
CA HIS A 371 4.42 1.95 4.53
C HIS A 371 2.97 1.48 4.70
N ALA A 372 2.14 2.25 5.42
CA ALA A 372 0.73 1.96 5.63
C ALA A 372 -0.08 1.91 4.32
N LYS A 373 0.19 2.84 3.40
CA LYS A 373 -0.42 2.83 2.05
C LYS A 373 -0.01 1.59 1.24
N VAL A 374 1.28 1.24 1.23
CA VAL A 374 1.79 0.06 0.50
C VAL A 374 1.15 -1.22 1.06
N TRP A 375 1.02 -1.34 2.38
CA TRP A 375 0.31 -2.45 3.02
C TRP A 375 -1.13 -2.61 2.51
N ASN A 376 -1.89 -1.50 2.45
CA ASN A 376 -3.26 -1.53 1.96
C ASN A 376 -3.33 -2.02 0.50
N ILE A 377 -2.43 -1.53 -0.36
CA ILE A 377 -2.36 -1.96 -1.77
C ILE A 377 -2.03 -3.46 -1.86
N ILE A 378 -1.11 -3.97 -1.05
CA ILE A 378 -0.80 -5.41 -0.98
C ILE A 378 -2.04 -6.21 -0.58
N LYS A 379 -2.74 -5.81 0.49
CA LYS A 379 -3.94 -6.51 0.97
C LYS A 379 -5.07 -6.54 -0.06
N ARG A 380 -5.32 -5.41 -0.74
CA ARG A 380 -6.27 -5.35 -1.86
C ARG A 380 -5.87 -6.25 -3.02
N SER A 381 -4.57 -6.32 -3.31
CA SER A 381 -4.05 -7.17 -4.39
C SER A 381 -4.15 -8.66 -4.05
N GLU A 382 -3.87 -9.06 -2.81
CA GLU A 382 -4.08 -10.44 -2.31
C GLU A 382 -5.57 -10.84 -2.41
N HIS A 383 -6.47 -9.95 -1.97
CA HIS A 383 -7.91 -10.20 -2.09
C HIS A 383 -8.38 -10.28 -3.56
N LEU A 384 -7.78 -9.48 -4.44
CA LEU A 384 -8.08 -9.53 -5.86
C LEU A 384 -7.56 -10.82 -6.51
N GLU A 385 -6.40 -11.33 -6.11
CA GLU A 385 -5.89 -12.63 -6.54
C GLU A 385 -6.90 -13.74 -6.24
N GLU A 386 -7.45 -13.72 -5.02
CA GLU A 386 -8.51 -14.65 -4.64
C GLU A 386 -9.70 -14.54 -5.61
N ARG A 387 -10.18 -13.33 -5.91
CA ARG A 387 -11.27 -13.13 -6.89
C ARG A 387 -10.94 -13.63 -8.29
N LEU A 388 -9.67 -13.54 -8.71
CA LEU A 388 -9.21 -14.13 -9.97
C LEU A 388 -9.31 -15.66 -9.92
N ASP A 389 -8.93 -16.30 -8.81
CA ASP A 389 -9.12 -17.74 -8.62
C ASP A 389 -10.58 -18.16 -8.73
N PHE A 390 -11.49 -17.38 -8.14
CA PHE A 390 -12.93 -17.55 -8.29
C PHE A 390 -13.38 -17.46 -9.75
N ALA A 391 -12.92 -16.46 -10.49
CA ALA A 391 -13.27 -16.30 -11.90
C ALA A 391 -12.76 -17.48 -12.74
N LEU A 392 -11.51 -17.91 -12.54
CA LEU A 392 -10.93 -19.03 -13.27
C LEU A 392 -11.64 -20.36 -12.97
N ALA A 393 -11.97 -20.62 -11.71
CA ALA A 393 -12.75 -21.79 -11.31
C ALA A 393 -14.13 -21.82 -11.98
N ASN A 394 -14.77 -20.66 -12.15
CA ASN A 394 -16.05 -20.54 -12.85
C ASN A 394 -15.91 -20.74 -14.37
N MET A 395 -14.85 -20.20 -14.98
CA MET A 395 -14.57 -20.38 -16.41
C MET A 395 -14.37 -21.86 -16.76
N GLU A 396 -13.61 -22.58 -15.95
CA GLU A 396 -13.40 -24.03 -16.13
C GLU A 396 -14.70 -24.83 -16.01
N GLU A 397 -15.59 -24.48 -15.07
CA GLU A 397 -16.91 -25.12 -15.00
C GLU A 397 -17.76 -24.92 -16.25
N GLN A 398 -17.54 -23.81 -16.94
CA GLN A 398 -18.21 -23.48 -18.19
C GLN A 398 -17.51 -24.13 -19.40
N GLY A 399 -16.41 -24.86 -19.18
CA GLY A 399 -15.60 -25.46 -20.25
C GLY A 399 -14.78 -24.43 -21.03
N ILE A 400 -14.58 -23.23 -20.48
CA ILE A 400 -13.72 -22.21 -21.06
C ILE A 400 -12.28 -22.51 -20.65
N SER A 401 -11.36 -22.62 -21.62
CA SER A 401 -9.93 -22.86 -21.35
C SER A 401 -9.32 -21.65 -20.66
N ILE A 402 -8.51 -21.89 -19.63
CA ILE A 402 -7.79 -20.85 -18.87
C ILE A 402 -6.27 -20.88 -19.12
N ASP A 403 -5.80 -21.64 -20.12
CA ASP A 403 -4.39 -21.97 -20.31
C ASP A 403 -3.49 -20.73 -20.47
N ASN A 404 -4.04 -19.65 -21.03
CA ASN A 404 -3.33 -18.38 -21.23
C ASN A 404 -3.41 -17.43 -20.01
N ILE A 405 -4.44 -17.58 -19.18
CA ILE A 405 -4.73 -16.67 -18.06
C ILE A 405 -4.03 -17.15 -16.78
N GLU A 406 -4.02 -18.46 -16.54
CA GLU A 406 -3.43 -19.08 -15.35
C GLU A 406 -1.94 -18.70 -15.13
N PRO A 407 -1.06 -18.69 -16.17
CA PRO A 407 0.32 -18.21 -16.00
C PRO A 407 0.41 -16.74 -15.59
N LYS A 408 -0.49 -15.89 -16.09
CA LYS A 408 -0.52 -14.46 -15.74
C LYS A 408 -0.97 -14.23 -14.29
N VAL A 409 -1.94 -15.01 -13.81
CA VAL A 409 -2.35 -14.95 -12.38
C VAL A 409 -1.19 -15.39 -11.47
N ASN A 410 -0.41 -16.38 -11.91
CA ASN A 410 0.80 -16.78 -11.20
C ASN A 410 1.86 -15.65 -11.17
N GLU A 411 2.11 -14.98 -12.29
CA GLU A 411 3.02 -13.83 -12.37
C GLU A 411 2.53 -12.67 -11.49
N PHE A 412 1.23 -12.39 -11.51
CA PHE A 412 0.58 -11.40 -10.64
C PHE A 412 0.84 -11.70 -9.15
N SER A 413 0.61 -12.95 -8.73
CA SER A 413 0.87 -13.39 -7.35
C SER A 413 2.36 -13.26 -6.96
N GLU A 414 3.27 -13.56 -7.88
CA GLU A 414 4.72 -13.42 -7.64
C GLU A 414 5.14 -11.96 -7.44
N LYS A 415 4.53 -11.01 -8.16
CA LYS A 415 4.76 -9.57 -7.94
C LYS A 415 4.24 -9.11 -6.57
N ILE A 416 3.05 -9.58 -6.16
CA ILE A 416 2.51 -9.27 -4.83
C ILE A 416 3.42 -9.81 -3.73
N ALA A 417 3.90 -11.05 -3.87
CA ALA A 417 4.82 -11.66 -2.90
C ALA A 417 6.14 -10.89 -2.80
N PHE A 418 6.71 -10.44 -3.93
CA PHE A 418 7.90 -9.60 -3.92
C PHE A 418 7.65 -8.24 -3.23
N ALA A 419 6.49 -7.62 -3.47
CA ALA A 419 6.11 -6.39 -2.79
C ALA A 419 5.97 -6.61 -1.27
N LYS A 420 5.36 -7.72 -0.86
CA LYS A 420 5.19 -8.11 0.54
C LYS A 420 6.51 -8.36 1.26
N ASP A 421 7.45 -9.07 0.62
CA ASP A 421 8.79 -9.31 1.19
C ASP A 421 9.55 -8.00 1.44
N ASN A 422 9.54 -7.07 0.47
CA ASN A 422 10.16 -5.76 0.65
C ASN A 422 9.44 -4.91 1.72
N TYR A 423 8.10 -5.01 1.79
CA TYR A 423 7.31 -4.37 2.83
C TYR A 423 7.69 -4.87 4.24
N GLU A 424 7.79 -6.18 4.46
CA GLU A 424 8.17 -6.73 5.78
C GLU A 424 9.62 -6.38 6.15
N LYS A 425 10.55 -6.36 5.18
CA LYS A 425 11.92 -5.88 5.41
C LYS A 425 11.93 -4.40 5.83
N ALA A 426 11.13 -3.55 5.18
CA ALA A 426 11.00 -2.14 5.55
C ALA A 426 10.40 -1.99 6.96
N LYS A 427 9.40 -2.80 7.31
CA LYS A 427 8.80 -2.84 8.65
C LYS A 427 9.83 -3.12 9.73
N GLU A 428 10.71 -4.11 9.52
CA GLU A 428 11.77 -4.45 10.47
C GLU A 428 12.80 -3.30 10.62
N LEU A 429 13.19 -2.64 9.53
CA LEU A 429 14.04 -1.45 9.60
C LEU A 429 13.38 -0.30 10.38
N PHE A 430 12.06 -0.11 10.26
CA PHE A 430 11.34 0.87 11.07
C PHE A 430 11.33 0.49 12.56
N LYS A 431 11.19 -0.79 12.89
CA LYS A 431 11.27 -1.29 14.28
C LYS A 431 12.65 -1.03 14.87
N GLN A 432 13.71 -1.28 14.11
CA GLN A 432 15.09 -0.95 14.51
C GLN A 432 15.27 0.56 14.73
N ALA A 433 14.75 1.38 13.81
CA ALA A 433 14.77 2.84 13.94
C ALA A 433 13.98 3.35 15.16
N GLU A 434 12.92 2.66 15.56
CA GLU A 434 12.20 2.95 16.82
C GLU A 434 13.00 2.62 18.06
N GLY A 435 13.70 1.49 18.07
CA GLY A 435 14.55 1.09 19.19
C GLY A 435 15.66 2.10 19.51
N LEU A 436 16.04 2.93 18.54
CA LEU A 436 17.02 4.01 18.70
C LEU A 436 16.40 5.34 19.17
N LYS A 437 15.07 5.43 19.35
CA LYS A 437 14.41 6.66 19.84
C LYS A 437 14.69 6.86 21.32
N THR A 438 15.64 7.72 21.63
CA THR A 438 15.82 8.29 22.99
C THR A 438 15.27 9.72 23.05
N GLU A 439 15.06 10.27 24.26
CA GLU A 439 14.58 11.66 24.42
C GLU A 439 15.62 12.68 23.92
N ASN A 440 16.91 12.34 24.03
CA ASN A 440 18.04 13.18 23.61
C ASN A 440 19.05 12.34 22.79
N PRO A 441 18.71 11.96 21.55
CA PRO A 441 19.58 11.11 20.76
C PRO A 441 20.86 11.84 20.36
N THR A 442 21.97 11.12 20.42
CA THR A 442 23.28 11.53 19.91
C THR A 442 23.21 11.77 18.40
N GLU A 443 24.16 12.52 17.83
CA GLU A 443 24.17 12.73 16.37
C GLU A 443 24.39 11.42 15.60
N ASP A 444 25.11 10.46 16.19
CA ASP A 444 25.32 9.13 15.60
C ASP A 444 24.01 8.33 15.55
N GLU A 445 23.25 8.28 16.65
CA GLU A 445 21.92 7.64 16.68
C GLU A 445 20.96 8.27 15.68
N ARG A 446 20.94 9.61 15.57
CA ARG A 446 20.12 10.31 14.57
C ARG A 446 20.51 9.93 13.15
N THR A 447 21.80 9.80 12.88
CA THR A 447 22.32 9.42 11.57
C THR A 447 21.92 7.98 11.24
N GLN A 448 22.04 7.05 12.19
CA GLN A 448 21.60 5.66 12.03
C GLN A 448 20.08 5.56 11.75
N VAL A 449 19.25 6.32 12.49
CA VAL A 449 17.80 6.38 12.22
C VAL A 449 17.53 6.85 10.79
N LEU A 450 18.26 7.87 10.32
CA LEU A 450 18.10 8.39 8.96
C LEU A 450 18.52 7.37 7.88
N GLU A 451 19.60 6.62 8.12
CA GLU A 451 20.06 5.56 7.22
C GLU A 451 19.03 4.43 7.13
N LEU A 452 18.56 3.91 8.27
CA LEU A 452 17.52 2.89 8.34
C LEU A 452 16.22 3.34 7.64
N VAL A 453 15.78 4.58 7.86
CA VAL A 453 14.60 5.14 7.20
C VAL A 453 14.81 5.28 5.69
N THR A 454 16.02 5.62 5.25
CA THR A 454 16.33 5.76 3.82
C THR A 454 16.31 4.41 3.12
N GLU A 455 16.89 3.38 3.75
CA GLU A 455 16.86 2.00 3.25
C GLU A 455 15.43 1.45 3.22
N ALA A 456 14.65 1.66 4.30
CA ALA A 456 13.24 1.28 4.35
C ALA A 456 12.42 1.95 3.24
N ARG A 457 12.66 3.24 2.97
CA ARG A 457 11.99 3.95 1.84
C ARG A 457 12.39 3.37 0.49
N GLN A 458 13.61 2.89 0.31
CA GLN A 458 14.01 2.23 -0.93
C GLN A 458 13.23 0.92 -1.13
N LEU A 459 13.15 0.09 -0.09
CA LEU A 459 12.35 -1.15 -0.13
C LEU A 459 10.87 -0.88 -0.44
N LEU A 460 10.29 0.17 0.15
CA LEU A 460 8.91 0.58 -0.15
C LEU A 460 8.72 1.07 -1.58
N ARG A 461 9.72 1.73 -2.18
CA ARG A 461 9.70 2.09 -3.60
C ARG A 461 9.73 0.85 -4.48
N ASP A 462 10.58 -0.12 -4.16
CA ASP A 462 10.69 -1.38 -4.91
C ASP A 462 9.39 -2.19 -4.79
N ALA A 463 8.79 -2.23 -3.60
CA ALA A 463 7.47 -2.82 -3.38
C ALA A 463 6.38 -2.14 -4.23
N HIS A 464 6.34 -0.80 -4.20
CA HIS A 464 5.36 -0.03 -4.96
C HIS A 464 5.51 -0.21 -6.49
N GLU A 465 6.74 -0.26 -6.99
CA GLU A 465 6.98 -0.50 -8.42
C GLU A 465 6.52 -1.90 -8.84
N SER A 466 6.77 -2.91 -8.00
CA SER A 466 6.26 -4.27 -8.24
C SER A 466 4.73 -4.33 -8.25
N LEU A 467 4.05 -3.55 -7.40
CA LEU A 467 2.59 -3.44 -7.39
C LEU A 467 2.04 -2.75 -8.65
N LYS A 468 2.77 -1.80 -9.25
CA LYS A 468 2.38 -1.23 -10.56
C LYS A 468 2.50 -2.26 -11.69
N GLU A 469 3.55 -3.07 -11.67
CA GLU A 469 3.71 -4.18 -12.61
C GLU A 469 2.57 -5.19 -12.44
N ALA A 470 2.24 -5.55 -11.19
CA ALA A 470 1.11 -6.41 -10.86
C ALA A 470 -0.21 -5.83 -11.42
N HIS A 471 -0.46 -4.53 -11.24
CA HIS A 471 -1.63 -3.87 -11.80
C HIS A 471 -1.68 -3.93 -13.34
N THR A 472 -0.53 -3.81 -14.01
CA THR A 472 -0.46 -3.96 -15.47
C THR A 472 -0.86 -5.37 -15.90
N ILE A 473 -0.33 -6.40 -15.23
CA ILE A 473 -0.66 -7.81 -15.48
C ILE A 473 -2.14 -8.08 -15.20
N LEU A 474 -2.68 -7.53 -14.11
CA LEU A 474 -4.10 -7.61 -13.77
C LEU A 474 -4.98 -7.10 -14.92
N MET A 475 -4.66 -5.95 -15.49
CA MET A 475 -5.43 -5.38 -16.60
C MET A 475 -5.41 -6.29 -17.84
N GLU A 476 -4.32 -7.01 -18.08
CA GLU A 476 -4.24 -8.03 -19.12
C GLU A 476 -5.11 -9.24 -18.80
N ILE A 477 -5.07 -9.75 -17.57
CA ILE A 477 -5.92 -10.85 -17.09
C ILE A 477 -7.40 -10.51 -17.28
N ILE A 478 -7.83 -9.32 -16.85
CA ILE A 478 -9.21 -8.87 -16.98
C ILE A 478 -9.63 -8.83 -18.46
N ARG A 479 -8.74 -8.35 -19.34
CA ARG A 479 -8.99 -8.28 -20.79
C ARG A 479 -9.16 -9.68 -21.39
N GLU A 480 -8.32 -10.63 -21.01
CA GLU A 480 -8.38 -12.01 -21.50
C GLU A 480 -9.61 -12.77 -20.99
N ILE A 481 -9.95 -12.62 -19.70
CA ILE A 481 -11.19 -13.18 -19.12
C ILE A 481 -12.39 -12.72 -19.94
N LYS A 482 -12.50 -11.41 -20.20
CA LYS A 482 -13.60 -10.83 -21.00
C LYS A 482 -13.59 -11.32 -22.45
N ALA A 483 -12.41 -11.41 -23.08
CA ALA A 483 -12.29 -11.88 -24.46
C ALA A 483 -12.76 -13.33 -24.65
N GLN A 484 -12.62 -14.16 -23.61
CA GLN A 484 -13.06 -15.55 -23.60
C GLN A 484 -14.51 -15.73 -23.13
N GLY A 485 -15.24 -14.63 -22.85
CA GLY A 485 -16.62 -14.66 -22.38
C GLY A 485 -16.78 -14.98 -20.88
N GLY A 486 -15.67 -14.95 -20.13
CA GLY A 486 -15.71 -15.01 -18.67
C GLY A 486 -16.17 -13.69 -18.05
N GLU A 487 -16.69 -13.76 -16.82
CA GLU A 487 -17.08 -12.61 -16.02
C GLU A 487 -16.35 -12.65 -14.68
N LEU A 488 -15.81 -11.49 -14.26
CA LEU A 488 -15.38 -11.29 -12.89
C LEU A 488 -16.62 -11.07 -12.04
N GLN A 489 -16.92 -12.02 -11.16
CA GLN A 489 -18.06 -11.90 -10.27
C GLN A 489 -17.91 -10.64 -9.40
N SER A 490 -19.03 -9.92 -9.25
CA SER A 490 -19.18 -8.90 -8.21
C SER A 490 -18.99 -9.55 -6.84
N GLU A 491 -18.73 -8.74 -5.82
CA GLU A 491 -18.26 -9.03 -4.45
C GLU A 491 -19.05 -10.05 -3.59
N GLU A 492 -19.89 -10.88 -4.18
CA GLU A 492 -20.47 -12.05 -3.52
C GLU A 492 -19.36 -13.09 -3.32
N GLU A 493 -18.56 -12.88 -2.27
CA GLU A 493 -17.71 -13.92 -1.71
C GLU A 493 -18.57 -15.14 -1.35
N PRO A 494 -18.04 -16.36 -1.52
CA PRO A 494 -18.77 -17.56 -1.16
C PRO A 494 -19.02 -17.58 0.33
N GLU A 495 -20.22 -18.01 0.70
CA GLU A 495 -20.52 -18.36 2.08
C GLU A 495 -19.61 -19.53 2.51
N GLU A 496 -18.65 -19.26 3.39
CA GLU A 496 -17.89 -20.28 4.08
C GLU A 496 -18.52 -20.60 5.44
N GLU A 497 -18.40 -21.86 5.86
CA GLU A 497 -19.04 -22.32 7.08
C GLU A 497 -18.49 -21.57 8.30
N GLY A 498 -19.40 -20.95 9.05
CA GLY A 498 -19.09 -20.24 10.28
C GLY A 498 -18.71 -18.76 10.12
N LEU A 499 -18.80 -18.16 8.92
CA LEU A 499 -18.70 -16.71 8.73
C LEU A 499 -20.09 -16.05 8.69
N GLY A 500 -20.23 -14.89 9.34
CA GLY A 500 -21.37 -14.00 9.11
C GLY A 500 -21.33 -13.35 7.72
N LYS A 501 -22.47 -12.79 7.26
CA LYS A 501 -22.58 -12.15 5.92
C LYS A 501 -21.55 -11.03 5.68
N ASP A 502 -21.16 -10.35 6.75
CA ASP A 502 -20.23 -9.22 6.75
C ASP A 502 -18.83 -9.61 7.25
N GLU A 503 -18.54 -10.91 7.39
CA GLU A 503 -17.26 -11.43 7.87
C GLU A 503 -16.53 -12.22 6.78
N VAL A 504 -15.21 -12.17 6.84
CA VAL A 504 -14.30 -12.92 5.96
C VAL A 504 -13.17 -13.50 6.80
N TYR A 505 -12.54 -14.57 6.32
CA TYR A 505 -11.30 -15.04 6.91
C TYR A 505 -10.12 -14.26 6.34
N GLU A 506 -9.36 -13.60 7.20
CA GLU A 506 -8.07 -13.02 6.86
C GLU A 506 -6.96 -13.93 7.38
N VAL A 507 -5.97 -14.23 6.52
CA VAL A 507 -4.72 -14.85 6.96
C VAL A 507 -3.86 -13.78 7.64
N VAL A 508 -3.70 -13.91 8.95
CA VAL A 508 -2.86 -13.03 9.76
C VAL A 508 -1.60 -13.79 10.13
N GLU A 509 -0.45 -13.14 9.94
CA GLU A 509 0.81 -13.62 10.49
C GLU A 509 0.81 -13.31 11.99
N GLU A 510 0.83 -14.35 12.80
CA GLU A 510 1.05 -14.31 14.23
C GLU A 510 2.53 -13.97 14.44
N SER A 511 2.82 -12.66 14.46
CA SER A 511 4.08 -12.21 14.99
C SER A 511 4.15 -12.71 16.44
N TYR A 512 5.21 -13.43 16.79
CA TYR A 512 5.59 -13.70 18.18
C TYR A 512 6.03 -12.37 18.80
N GLU A 513 5.11 -11.41 18.85
CA GLU A 513 5.26 -10.22 19.66
C GLU A 513 5.07 -10.68 21.09
N ASP A 514 6.19 -10.70 21.80
CA ASP A 514 6.31 -10.82 23.25
C ASP A 514 5.12 -10.13 23.91
N GLU A 515 4.20 -10.93 24.46
CA GLU A 515 2.92 -10.49 25.01
C GLU A 515 3.16 -9.52 26.17
N GLY A 516 3.20 -8.24 25.83
CA GLY A 516 3.41 -7.14 26.76
C GLY A 516 2.67 -5.89 26.31
N SER A 517 1.41 -6.01 25.89
CA SER A 517 0.52 -4.86 25.71
C SER A 517 -0.92 -5.33 25.60
N ASP A 518 -1.72 -4.95 26.60
CA ASP A 518 -3.07 -5.42 26.84
C ASP A 518 -4.10 -5.05 25.75
N ASP A 519 -5.08 -5.95 25.70
CA ASP A 519 -6.37 -6.01 25.01
C ASP A 519 -7.19 -4.70 25.04
N ASP A 520 -7.78 -4.34 23.89
CA ASP A 520 -9.02 -3.55 23.86
C ASP A 520 -9.80 -3.83 22.56
N SER A 521 -10.92 -4.56 22.70
CA SER A 521 -11.85 -4.86 21.63
C SER A 521 -12.99 -3.82 21.58
N PHE A 522 -12.92 -2.88 20.64
CA PHE A 522 -13.95 -1.86 20.42
C PHE A 522 -14.99 -2.29 19.37
N VAL A 523 -16.27 -2.29 19.75
CA VAL A 523 -17.42 -2.61 18.88
C VAL A 523 -18.15 -1.31 18.50
N GLY A 524 -17.95 -0.85 17.27
CA GLY A 524 -18.73 0.23 16.65
C GLY A 524 -19.46 -0.26 15.40
N ASN A 525 -20.74 0.09 15.28
CA ASN A 525 -21.64 -0.26 14.18
C ASN A 525 -21.97 1.03 13.41
N GLU A 526 -21.78 1.10 12.09
CA GLU A 526 -22.61 1.90 11.16
C GLU A 526 -22.17 1.77 9.69
N THR A 527 -23.18 1.92 8.83
CA THR A 527 -23.29 1.74 7.37
C THR A 527 -22.40 2.65 6.49
N LEU A 528 -21.82 2.06 5.44
CA LEU A 528 -21.00 2.72 4.41
C LEU A 528 -21.72 2.77 3.05
N ASN A 529 -21.46 3.85 2.31
CA ASN A 529 -21.74 4.00 0.87
C ASN A 529 -20.54 4.72 0.24
N GLU A 530 -19.99 4.16 -0.85
CA GLU A 530 -18.69 4.52 -1.45
C GLU A 530 -18.81 5.49 -2.66
N THR A 531 -17.77 6.31 -2.88
CA THR A 531 -16.78 6.21 -3.99
C THR A 531 -16.11 7.56 -4.31
N SER A 532 -14.78 7.58 -4.42
CA SER A 532 -14.02 8.43 -5.35
C SER A 532 -12.54 8.05 -5.41
N ASP A 533 -12.04 7.74 -6.61
CA ASP A 533 -10.63 7.59 -6.98
C ASP A 533 -9.94 8.96 -7.10
N GLU A 534 -8.89 9.21 -6.31
CA GLU A 534 -7.92 10.30 -6.56
C GLU A 534 -6.52 9.70 -6.79
N HIS A 535 -5.95 10.01 -7.97
CA HIS A 535 -4.55 9.76 -8.31
C HIS A 535 -3.68 10.82 -7.60
N GLU A 536 -3.10 10.49 -6.44
CA GLU A 536 -2.08 11.34 -5.80
C GLU A 536 -0.71 11.04 -6.44
N ASP A 537 -0.21 11.97 -7.28
CA ASP A 537 1.19 12.04 -7.67
C ASP A 537 2.04 12.24 -6.41
N PHE A 538 2.60 11.14 -5.90
CA PHE A 538 3.59 11.14 -4.84
C PHE A 538 4.88 11.77 -5.38
N MET A 539 4.92 13.11 -5.38
CA MET A 539 6.10 13.86 -5.77
C MET A 539 7.27 13.43 -4.87
N SER A 540 8.30 12.89 -5.51
CA SER A 540 9.64 12.76 -4.97
C SER A 540 10.22 14.16 -4.75
N GLU A 541 9.74 14.87 -3.72
CA GLU A 541 10.44 16.02 -3.14
C GLU A 541 11.58 15.52 -2.25
N ASP A 542 12.43 14.62 -2.78
CA ASP A 542 13.81 14.52 -2.31
C ASP A 542 14.58 15.66 -3.02
N GLU A 543 14.17 16.91 -2.77
CA GLU A 543 15.08 18.04 -3.00
C GLU A 543 16.16 17.91 -1.94
N ASP A 544 17.35 17.48 -2.37
CA ASP A 544 18.59 17.52 -1.62
C ASP A 544 18.78 18.90 -0.96
N LEU A 545 18.31 19.04 0.28
CA LEU A 545 18.83 19.99 1.25
C LEU A 545 20.23 19.50 1.65
N SER A 546 21.16 19.56 0.71
CA SER A 546 22.58 19.56 1.03
C SER A 546 22.87 20.88 1.76
N ASP A 547 22.65 20.85 3.07
CA ASP A 547 23.21 21.84 3.98
C ASP A 547 24.74 21.70 3.88
N GLU A 548 25.37 22.41 2.94
CA GLU A 548 26.80 22.72 3.01
C GLU A 548 27.01 23.58 4.26
N ASP A 549 27.23 22.90 5.38
CA ASP A 549 27.59 23.50 6.65
C ASP A 549 29.02 24.03 6.54
N HIS A 550 29.17 25.25 6.01
CA HIS A 550 30.40 26.02 6.13
C HIS A 550 30.55 26.46 7.60
N THR A 551 31.01 25.54 8.45
CA THR A 551 31.57 25.89 9.75
C THR A 551 32.85 26.67 9.50
N ASN A 552 32.73 27.99 9.51
CA ASN A 552 33.84 28.92 9.43
C ASN A 552 34.56 28.92 10.79
N THR A 553 35.48 27.97 10.97
CA THR A 553 36.34 27.88 12.15
C THR A 553 37.29 29.07 12.14
N ILE A 554 36.95 30.11 12.92
CA ILE A 554 37.84 31.23 13.21
C ILE A 554 38.97 30.66 14.08
N LYS A 555 40.13 30.39 13.47
CA LYS A 555 41.38 30.18 14.18
C LYS A 555 41.92 31.55 14.58
N ASP A 556 42.00 31.79 15.89
CA ASP A 556 42.75 32.90 16.48
C ASP A 556 44.25 32.61 16.32
N ASP A 557 44.91 33.38 15.45
CA ASP A 557 46.36 33.45 15.37
C ASP A 557 46.88 34.48 16.37
N SER A 558 47.69 34.04 17.33
CA SER A 558 48.52 34.90 18.16
C SER A 558 49.95 34.35 18.25
N LYS A 559 50.78 34.84 17.31
CA LYS A 559 52.18 35.28 17.41
C LYS A 559 53.26 34.49 18.17
N GLU A 560 54.28 34.11 17.38
CA GLU A 560 55.74 34.40 17.50
C GLU A 560 56.51 34.11 18.80
N HIS A 561 57.47 33.17 18.74
CA HIS A 561 58.93 33.43 18.54
C HIS A 561 59.72 32.10 18.65
N SER A 562 60.47 31.69 17.61
CA SER A 562 61.93 31.90 17.43
C SER A 562 62.86 31.09 18.36
N LYS A 563 63.46 30.00 17.86
CA LYS A 563 64.94 29.77 17.73
C LYS A 563 65.33 28.28 17.62
N LYS A 564 65.83 27.92 16.44
CA LYS A 564 67.17 27.37 16.11
C LYS A 564 67.98 26.59 17.19
N SER A 565 68.25 25.30 16.92
CA SER A 565 69.56 24.58 17.01
C SER A 565 69.29 23.07 16.83
N GLU A 566 69.79 22.36 15.81
CA GLU A 566 71.16 21.83 15.58
C GLU A 566 71.57 20.68 16.52
N SER A 567 72.17 19.61 15.93
CA SER A 567 72.82 18.42 16.53
C SER A 567 71.90 17.40 17.23
N SER A 568 72.11 16.08 17.26
CA SER A 568 73.22 15.17 16.90
C SER A 568 72.70 13.73 17.04
N GLU A 569 73.34 12.81 16.32
CA GLU A 569 73.74 11.42 16.69
C GLU A 569 73.06 10.71 17.88
N ASN A 570 72.54 9.49 17.64
CA ASN A 570 73.08 8.20 18.13
C ASN A 570 72.05 7.07 17.88
N SER A 571 72.43 5.99 17.17
CA SER A 571 72.88 4.67 17.67
C SER A 571 71.73 3.84 18.26
N GLU A 572 71.36 2.74 17.59
CA GLU A 572 71.78 1.34 17.90
C GLU A 572 70.67 0.58 18.62
N GLU A 573 70.38 -0.62 18.08
CA GLU A 573 70.03 -1.86 18.78
C GLU A 573 68.75 -1.88 19.67
N ASP A 574 68.00 -2.96 19.86
CA ASP A 574 67.96 -4.31 19.33
C ASP A 574 66.59 -4.92 19.71
N GLU A 575 66.33 -6.13 19.19
CA GLU A 575 65.54 -7.22 19.80
C GLU A 575 63.99 -7.14 19.96
N SER A 576 63.36 -7.92 19.07
CA SER A 576 62.44 -9.04 19.34
C SER A 576 61.47 -9.00 20.53
N SER A 577 60.17 -9.03 20.22
CA SER A 577 59.27 -10.19 20.46
C SER A 577 57.99 -10.05 19.63
#